data_AF-A0A964XB82-F1
#
_entry.id   AF-A0A964XB82-F1
#
_cell.length_a   1.000
_cell.length_b   1.000
_cell.length_c   1.000
_cell.angle_alpha   90.00
_cell.angle_beta   90.00
_cell.angle_gamma   90.00
#
_symmetry.space_group_name_H-M   'P 1'
#
loop_
_entity.id
_entity.type
_entity.pdbx_description
1 polymer ?
#
loop_
_entity_poly.entity_id
_entity_poly.type
_entity_poly.pdbx_seq_one_letter_code
_entity_poly.pdbx_strand_id
1 'polypeptide(L)'
;RRPEGVAGATVFTHVGNEPPADTGAWQFATNTGSTVLNLNFEASAQSDTVWLTAFWFNTRKESGPAATPISVNLPAAQSVPQGAKLKIAA
;
A
#
# COMPACT_ATOMS: atom_id res chain seq x y z
N ARG A 1 8.86 16.82 1.57
CA ARG A 1 9.59 17.43 2.72
C ARG A 1 8.80 17.10 4.00
N ARG A 2 9.46 16.59 5.04
CA ARG A 2 8.80 16.29 6.33
C ARG A 2 8.43 17.62 7.04
N PRO A 3 7.24 17.74 7.65
CA PRO A 3 6.90 18.93 8.45
C PRO A 3 7.81 19.07 9.69
N GLU A 4 8.02 20.29 10.16
CA GLU A 4 8.79 20.56 11.38
C GLU A 4 8.07 19.99 12.62
N GLY A 5 8.84 19.43 13.57
CA GLY A 5 8.29 18.80 14.79
C GLY A 5 7.82 17.36 14.63
N VAL A 6 7.88 16.79 13.42
CA VAL A 6 7.46 15.42 13.14
C VAL A 6 8.63 14.44 13.26
N ALA A 7 8.44 13.40 14.07
CA ALA A 7 9.42 12.32 14.23
C ALA A 7 9.39 11.34 13.06
N GLY A 8 8.20 11.03 12.54
CA GLY A 8 8.01 10.17 11.38
C GLY A 8 6.55 10.06 10.95
N ALA A 9 6.31 9.28 9.91
CA ALA A 9 4.98 8.85 9.48
C ALA A 9 4.79 7.37 9.77
N THR A 10 3.58 7.02 10.17
CA THR A 10 3.09 5.65 10.19
C THR A 10 2.22 5.43 8.96
N VAL A 11 2.46 4.32 8.27
CA VAL A 11 1.72 3.91 7.08
C VAL A 11 0.92 2.65 7.39
N PHE A 12 -0.35 2.68 6.99
CA PHE A 12 -1.27 1.56 7.06
C PHE A 12 -1.75 1.18 5.67
N THR A 13 -1.97 -0.12 5.49
CA THR A 13 -2.44 -0.71 4.24
C THR A 13 -3.65 -1.60 4.50
N HIS A 14 -4.53 -1.70 3.51
CA HIS A 14 -5.66 -2.62 3.52
C HIS A 14 -5.85 -3.16 2.11
N VAL A 15 -6.10 -4.46 1.96
CA VAL A 15 -6.38 -5.08 0.67
C VAL A 15 -7.88 -5.35 0.59
N GLY A 16 -8.56 -4.70 -0.35
CA GLY A 16 -10.02 -4.77 -0.50
C GLY A 16 -10.55 -3.74 -1.49
N ASN A 17 -11.81 -3.92 -1.92
CA ASN A 17 -12.43 -3.05 -2.92
C ASN A 17 -12.68 -1.61 -2.41
N GLU A 18 -12.84 -1.43 -1.11
CA GLU A 18 -13.21 -0.17 -0.48
C GLU A 18 -12.28 0.16 0.70
N PRO A 19 -12.08 1.45 1.04
CA PRO A 19 -11.31 1.82 2.20
C PRO A 19 -12.09 1.40 3.46
N PRO A 20 -11.45 0.73 4.42
CA PRO A 20 -12.16 0.28 5.61
C PRO A 20 -12.60 1.46 6.48
N ALA A 21 -13.87 1.46 6.87
CA ALA A 21 -14.43 2.44 7.80
C ALA A 21 -13.90 2.23 9.23
N ASP A 22 -13.66 0.97 9.61
CA ASP A 22 -13.09 0.60 10.90
C ASP A 22 -11.57 0.73 10.91
N THR A 23 -11.06 1.50 11.88
CA THR A 23 -9.62 1.69 12.07
C THR A 23 -8.88 0.38 12.39
N GLY A 24 -9.57 -0.62 12.94
CA GLY A 24 -9.00 -1.94 13.26
C GLY A 24 -8.76 -2.86 12.06
N ALA A 25 -9.35 -2.56 10.89
CA ALA A 25 -9.14 -3.35 9.67
C ALA A 25 -7.90 -2.90 8.87
N TRP A 26 -7.29 -1.79 9.28
CA TRP A 26 -6.03 -1.30 8.73
C TRP A 26 -4.87 -2.12 9.27
N GLN A 27 -4.03 -2.64 8.37
CA GLN A 27 -2.82 -3.34 8.74
C GLN A 27 -1.66 -2.36 8.80
N PHE A 28 -0.89 -2.40 9.88
CA PHE A 28 0.34 -1.62 9.99
C PHE A 28 1.34 -2.11 8.94
N ALA A 29 1.81 -1.22 8.08
CA ALA A 29 2.82 -1.54 7.08
C ALA A 29 4.22 -1.17 7.58
N THR A 30 4.44 0.10 7.94
CA THR A 30 5.75 0.57 8.38
C THR A 30 5.70 1.93 9.07
N ASN A 31 6.79 2.24 9.79
CA ASN A 31 7.10 3.59 10.25
C ASN A 31 8.30 4.11 9.47
N THR A 32 8.20 5.32 8.93
CA THR A 32 9.27 5.93 8.16
C THR A 32 9.53 7.37 8.57
N GLY A 33 10.79 7.77 8.54
CA GLY A 33 11.15 9.19 8.56
C GLY A 33 11.03 9.85 7.18
N SER A 34 11.05 9.07 6.11
CA SER A 34 11.09 9.61 4.75
C SER A 34 9.69 9.90 4.23
N THR A 35 9.55 10.95 3.43
CA THR A 35 8.30 11.24 2.70
C THR A 35 8.13 10.38 1.44
N VAL A 36 9.17 9.64 1.06
CA VAL A 36 9.19 8.71 -0.07
C VAL A 36 9.61 7.36 0.49
N LEU A 37 8.83 6.33 0.19
CA LEU A 37 9.08 4.96 0.61
C LEU A 37 8.59 4.01 -0.47
N ASN A 38 9.24 2.84 -0.59
CA ASN A 38 8.77 1.76 -1.44
C ASN A 38 8.11 0.71 -0.54
N LEU A 39 6.85 0.39 -0.84
CA LEU A 39 6.16 -0.76 -0.25
C LEU A 39 6.19 -1.90 -1.27
N ASN A 40 6.78 -3.01 -0.85
CA ASN A 40 6.73 -4.23 -1.62
C ASN A 40 5.43 -4.96 -1.25
N PHE A 41 4.53 -5.06 -2.22
CA PHE A 41 3.37 -5.93 -2.14
C PHE A 41 3.71 -7.24 -2.83
N GLU A 42 3.31 -8.36 -2.21
CA GLU A 42 3.41 -9.67 -2.85
C GLU A 42 2.53 -9.69 -4.11
N ALA A 43 2.93 -10.52 -5.07
CA ALA A 43 2.17 -10.74 -6.29
C ALA A 43 0.75 -11.21 -5.91
N SER A 44 -0.27 -10.41 -6.21
CA SER A 44 -1.63 -10.86 -5.96
C SER A 44 -2.04 -11.88 -7.02
N ALA A 45 -2.67 -12.96 -6.55
CA ALA A 45 -3.27 -13.99 -7.38
C ALA A 45 -4.51 -13.45 -8.14
N GLN A 46 -5.14 -12.40 -7.61
CA GLN A 46 -6.27 -11.71 -8.21
C GLN A 46 -5.91 -10.24 -8.43
N SER A 47 -6.62 -9.52 -9.29
CA SER A 47 -6.38 -8.07 -9.41
C SER A 47 -6.97 -7.40 -8.16
N ASP A 48 -6.12 -7.15 -7.16
CA ASP A 48 -6.55 -6.59 -5.87
C ASP A 48 -6.39 -5.07 -5.84
N THR A 49 -7.31 -4.41 -5.15
CA THR A 49 -7.17 -2.99 -4.81
C THR A 49 -6.54 -2.87 -3.42
N VAL A 50 -5.44 -2.14 -3.32
CA VAL A 50 -4.79 -1.82 -2.05
C VAL A 50 -5.10 -0.38 -1.70
N TRP A 51 -5.67 -0.20 -0.51
CA TRP A 51 -5.86 1.09 0.12
C TRP A 51 -4.69 1.40 1.04
N LEU A 52 -4.24 2.65 1.00
CA LEU A 52 -3.16 3.15 1.84
C LEU A 52 -3.62 4.41 2.56
N THR A 53 -3.30 4.50 3.84
CA THR A 53 -3.41 5.74 4.63
C THR A 53 -2.15 5.93 5.46
N ALA A 54 -1.86 7.17 5.82
CA ALA A 54 -0.71 7.49 6.65
C ALA A 54 -1.02 8.65 7.58
N PHE A 55 -0.39 8.69 8.74
CA PHE A 55 -0.41 9.85 9.63
C PHE A 55 1.00 10.19 10.11
N TRP A 56 1.24 11.46 10.37
CA TRP A 56 2.46 11.93 11.01
C TRP A 56 2.36 11.74 12.52
N PHE A 57 3.47 11.38 13.16
CA PHE A 57 3.61 11.37 14.61
C PHE A 57 4.79 12.23 15.07
N ASN A 58 4.65 12.89 16.21
CA ASN A 58 5.69 13.75 16.77
C ASN A 58 6.68 12.99 17.68
N THR A 59 7.67 13.69 18.23
CA THR A 59 8.66 13.10 19.16
C THR A 59 8.06 12.61 20.48
N ARG A 60 6.87 13.09 20.84
CA ARG A 60 6.09 12.63 22.00
C ARG A 60 5.17 11.45 21.67
N LYS A 61 5.25 10.91 20.45
CA LYS A 61 4.40 9.83 19.91
C LYS A 61 2.92 10.19 19.83
N GLU A 62 2.60 11.47 19.72
CA GLU A 62 1.24 11.94 19.45
C GLU A 62 0.97 11.84 17.95
N SER A 63 -0.11 11.14 17.59
CA SER A 63 -0.55 10.96 16.20
C SER A 63 -1.35 12.16 15.72
N GLY A 64 -1.01 12.65 14.54
CA GLY A 64 -1.78 13.63 13.80
C GLY A 64 -2.98 13.02 13.07
N PRO A 65 -3.70 13.83 12.29
CA PRO A 65 -4.79 13.34 11.45
C PRO A 65 -4.28 12.36 10.39
N ALA A 66 -5.08 11.33 10.13
CA ALA A 66 -4.85 10.41 9.02
C ALA A 66 -5.08 11.11 7.69
N ALA A 67 -4.21 10.84 6.72
CA ALA A 67 -4.35 11.29 5.35
C ALA A 67 -5.55 10.59 4.68
N THR A 68 -6.14 11.28 3.71
CA THR A 68 -7.18 10.71 2.85
C THR A 68 -6.66 9.41 2.22
N PRO A 69 -7.39 8.28 2.38
CA PRO A 69 -6.99 7.02 1.79
C PRO A 69 -6.82 7.12 0.28
N ILE A 70 -5.75 6.52 -0.24
CA ILE A 70 -5.52 6.38 -1.69
C ILE A 70 -5.56 4.90 -2.05
N SER A 71 -6.03 4.60 -3.26
CA SER A 71 -6.06 3.22 -3.77
C SER A 71 -5.03 3.01 -4.89
N VAL A 72 -4.47 1.81 -4.92
CA VAL A 72 -3.57 1.33 -5.96
C VAL A 72 -4.05 -0.05 -6.39
N ASN A 73 -4.24 -0.26 -7.69
CA ASN A 73 -4.58 -1.57 -8.24
C ASN A 73 -3.29 -2.39 -8.42
N LEU A 74 -3.22 -3.54 -7.77
CA LEU A 74 -2.19 -4.53 -8.01
C LEU A 74 -2.61 -5.40 -9.21
N PRO A 75 -1.84 -5.40 -10.31
CA PRO A 75 -2.15 -6.28 -11.43
C PRO A 75 -1.95 -7.73 -10.98
N ALA A 76 -2.84 -8.62 -11.42
CA ALA A 76 -2.66 -10.04 -11.22
C ALA A 76 -1.33 -10.47 -11.85
N ALA A 77 -0.49 -11.16 -11.09
CA ALA A 77 0.70 -11.79 -11.64
C ALA A 77 0.26 -12.97 -12.51
N GLN A 78 0.07 -12.71 -13.81
CA GLN A 78 -0.17 -13.78 -14.76
C GLN A 78 1.13 -14.58 -14.87
N SER A 79 1.15 -15.78 -14.29
CA SER A 79 2.16 -16.77 -14.66
C SER A 79 2.03 -17.01 -16.15
N VAL A 80 3.03 -16.60 -16.94
CA VAL A 80 3.11 -16.97 -18.36
C VAL A 80 2.94 -18.49 -18.42
N PRO A 81 1.96 -19.03 -19.16
CA PRO A 81 1.80 -20.47 -19.26
C PRO A 81 3.07 -21.04 -19.89
N GLN A 82 3.87 -21.73 -19.09
CA GLN A 82 5.07 -22.42 -19.52
C GLN A 82 4.63 -23.59 -20.41
N GLY A 83 4.43 -23.31 -21.70
CA GLY A 83 3.94 -24.30 -22.67
C GLY A 83 3.12 -23.76 -23.86
N ALA A 84 2.90 -22.45 -23.99
CA ALA A 84 2.21 -21.92 -25.16
C ALA A 84 3.06 -22.09 -26.44
N LYS A 85 2.87 -23.20 -27.16
CA LYS A 85 3.35 -23.38 -28.53
C LYS A 85 2.65 -22.34 -29.40
N LEU A 86 3.33 -21.23 -29.67
CA LEU A 86 2.94 -20.27 -30.69
C LEU A 86 3.00 -21.00 -32.04
N LYS A 87 1.83 -21.38 -32.58
CA LYS A 87 1.71 -21.79 -33.98
C LYS A 87 1.88 -20.53 -34.82
N ILE A 88 3.05 -20.39 -35.44
CA ILE A 88 3.24 -19.46 -36.55
C ILE A 88 2.40 -20.02 -37.70
N ALA A 89 1.34 -19.31 -38.07
CA ALA A 89 0.46 -19.71 -39.15
C ALA A 89 1.03 -19.23 -40.50
N ALA A 90 1.18 -20.20 -41.40
CA ALA A 90 1.37 -20.18 -42.87
C ALA A 90 2.35 -19.17 -43.48
#